data_AF-A0A6P3XEP3-F1
#
_entry.id   AF-A0A6P3XEP3-F1
#
_cell.length_a   1.000
_cell.length_b   1.000
_cell.length_c   1.000
_cell.angle_alpha   90.00
_cell.angle_beta   90.00
_cell.angle_gamma   90.00
#
_symmetry.space_group_name_H-M   'P 1'
#
loop_
_entity.id
_entity.type
_entity.pdbx_description
1 polymer ?
#
loop_
_entity_poly.entity_id
_entity_poly.type
_entity_poly.pdbx_seq_one_letter_code
_entity_poly.pdbx_strand_id
1 'polypeptide(L)'
;MMDILHIGDEPILDDRIVKIETHTYNPYASATFGYSDEIQIPIQQQDLYTLPCESFLYIEEHIVKDIDADRDEQQWRCELVNNCVAFMFDEIRYELDGVEIDRNRNVGITSTIKSYASLTTERSKRLQNAGWNVHSTNNAIRLTDNLRNFNFCVPLNMFLDFCEDYKRIVINARHELVLIRTRNDVDSIIAQPTSKNPKLTLLKVQWRMPHVVLNDLNKLSLLRTLRTESGRYLSMTFRSWDLYEFPLLQTSTKHSWAVKAAAQLEKPRYVIFAL
;
A
#
# COMPACT_ATOMS: atom_id res chain seq x y z
N MET A 1 -26.47 -16.01 -15.68
CA MET A 1 -25.31 -16.81 -16.10
C MET A 1 -25.30 -16.70 -17.62
N MET A 2 -24.29 -16.04 -18.18
CA MET A 2 -24.24 -15.74 -19.62
C MET A 2 -23.93 -17.04 -20.37
N ASP A 3 -24.77 -17.39 -21.34
CA ASP A 3 -24.63 -18.64 -22.10
C ASP A 3 -23.58 -18.44 -23.21
N ILE A 4 -22.47 -19.16 -23.11
CA ILE A 4 -21.23 -18.91 -23.87
C ILE A 4 -21.43 -19.20 -25.37
N LEU A 5 -22.54 -19.84 -25.74
CA LEU A 5 -22.85 -20.27 -27.11
C LEU A 5 -23.74 -19.28 -27.89
N HIS A 6 -24.26 -18.24 -27.23
CA HIS A 6 -25.15 -17.27 -27.88
C HIS A 6 -24.37 -16.07 -28.47
N ILE A 7 -23.91 -16.24 -29.72
CA ILE A 7 -23.11 -15.26 -30.47
C ILE A 7 -23.94 -14.02 -30.91
N GLY A 8 -25.27 -14.14 -30.95
CA GLY A 8 -26.19 -13.09 -31.40
C GLY A 8 -26.89 -12.30 -30.29
N ASP A 9 -26.49 -12.48 -29.03
CA ASP A 9 -27.13 -11.78 -27.91
C ASP A 9 -26.85 -10.27 -27.95
N GLU A 10 -27.87 -9.50 -27.59
CA GLU A 10 -27.75 -8.05 -27.48
C GLU A 10 -26.76 -7.67 -26.37
N PRO A 11 -25.98 -6.59 -26.57
CA PRO A 11 -25.04 -6.13 -25.55
C PRO A 11 -25.78 -5.77 -24.26
N ILE A 12 -25.40 -6.42 -23.15
CA ILE A 12 -25.91 -6.06 -21.83
C ILE A 12 -25.21 -4.77 -21.39
N LEU A 13 -25.97 -3.67 -21.32
CA LEU A 13 -25.51 -2.42 -20.74
C LEU A 13 -25.72 -2.45 -19.22
N ASP A 14 -24.63 -2.28 -18.46
CA ASP A 14 -24.66 -2.14 -17.01
C ASP A 14 -24.45 -0.68 -16.61
N ASP A 15 -25.56 0.06 -16.47
CA ASP A 15 -25.56 1.47 -16.09
C ASP A 15 -25.63 1.68 -14.56
N ARG A 16 -25.27 0.66 -13.76
CA ARG A 16 -25.35 0.76 -12.28
C ARG A 16 -24.37 1.77 -11.71
N ILE A 17 -23.16 1.83 -12.28
CA ILE A 17 -22.10 2.76 -11.91
C ILE A 17 -22.03 3.83 -13.00
N VAL A 18 -22.30 5.08 -12.62
CA VAL A 18 -22.25 6.22 -13.54
C VAL A 18 -20.81 6.66 -13.76
N LYS A 19 -20.02 6.73 -12.69
CA LYS A 19 -18.61 7.13 -12.74
C LYS A 19 -17.84 6.68 -11.50
N ILE A 20 -16.53 6.52 -11.66
CA ILE A 20 -15.58 6.34 -10.55
C ILE A 20 -14.59 7.51 -10.61
N GLU A 21 -14.48 8.27 -9.53
CA GLU A 21 -13.64 9.46 -9.45
C GLU A 21 -12.66 9.36 -8.28
N THR A 22 -11.37 9.51 -8.57
CA THR A 22 -10.32 9.46 -7.56
C THR A 22 -10.20 10.79 -6.83
N HIS A 23 -10.48 10.77 -5.53
CA HIS A 23 -10.38 11.92 -4.64
C HIS A 23 -9.09 11.88 -3.84
N THR A 24 -8.60 13.07 -3.46
CA THR A 24 -7.30 13.22 -2.80
C THR A 24 -7.50 13.68 -1.37
N TYR A 25 -6.92 12.91 -0.44
CA TYR A 25 -6.94 13.18 0.98
C TYR A 25 -5.53 13.46 1.45
N ASN A 26 -5.39 14.56 2.19
CA ASN A 26 -4.13 14.98 2.78
C ASN A 26 -4.09 14.55 4.26
N PRO A 27 -2.88 14.38 4.82
CA PRO A 27 -2.69 14.22 6.25
C PRO A 27 -3.28 15.39 7.03
N TYR A 28 -3.44 15.23 8.35
CA TYR A 28 -3.78 16.37 9.21
C TYR A 28 -2.79 17.53 9.02
N ALA A 29 -3.26 18.76 9.19
CA ALA A 29 -2.45 19.96 8.97
C ALA A 29 -1.19 20.05 9.86
N SER A 30 -1.18 19.32 10.99
CA SER A 30 -0.05 19.22 11.90
C SER A 30 0.95 18.12 11.53
N ALA A 31 0.69 17.36 10.46
CA ALA A 31 1.55 16.23 10.09
C ALA A 31 2.95 16.72 9.71
N THR A 32 3.94 16.03 10.27
CA THR A 32 5.35 16.14 9.91
C THR A 32 5.77 14.81 9.29
N PHE A 33 6.78 14.86 8.43
CA PHE A 33 7.25 13.67 7.69
C PHE A 33 8.68 13.28 8.07
N GLY A 34 9.09 13.64 9.29
CA GLY A 34 10.37 13.25 9.87
C GLY A 34 10.38 11.79 10.32
N TYR A 35 11.54 11.33 10.77
CA TYR A 35 11.74 9.95 11.20
C TYR A 35 10.96 9.65 12.48
N SER A 36 10.31 8.49 12.52
CA SER A 36 9.40 8.06 13.61
C SER A 36 8.12 8.88 13.75
N ASP A 37 7.85 9.83 12.85
CA ASP A 37 6.61 10.59 12.88
C ASP A 37 5.44 9.71 12.45
N GLU A 38 4.28 9.98 13.04
CA GLU A 38 3.01 9.36 12.69
C GLU A 38 2.26 10.27 11.70
N ILE A 39 1.94 9.71 10.54
CA ILE A 39 1.21 10.38 9.46
C ILE A 39 -0.18 9.77 9.38
N GLN A 40 -1.17 10.53 9.83
CA GLN A 40 -2.58 10.11 9.79
C GLN A 40 -3.32 10.86 8.68
N ILE A 41 -4.04 10.12 7.83
CA ILE A 41 -4.82 10.64 6.72
C ILE A 41 -6.29 10.23 6.90
N PRO A 42 -7.16 11.17 7.31
CA PRO A 42 -8.56 10.87 7.57
C PRO A 42 -9.47 11.12 6.34
N ILE A 43 -10.52 10.32 6.24
CA ILE A 43 -11.70 10.56 5.39
C ILE A 43 -12.90 10.67 6.32
N GLN A 44 -13.23 11.91 6.69
CA GLN A 44 -14.28 12.21 7.69
C GLN A 44 -15.69 12.32 7.09
N GLN A 45 -15.79 12.43 5.76
CA GLN A 45 -17.06 12.64 5.07
C GLN A 45 -17.96 11.39 5.17
N GLN A 46 -19.09 11.57 5.84
CA GLN A 46 -20.21 10.61 5.80
C GLN A 46 -21.00 10.82 4.50
N ASP A 47 -21.64 9.77 3.97
CA ASP A 47 -22.32 9.72 2.66
C ASP A 47 -21.44 9.44 1.42
N LEU A 48 -20.23 8.92 1.62
CA LEU A 48 -19.35 8.46 0.54
C LEU A 48 -19.49 6.95 0.26
N TYR A 49 -19.26 6.61 -1.01
CA TYR A 49 -19.22 5.27 -1.54
C TYR A 49 -17.79 5.03 -2.01
N THR A 50 -16.94 4.53 -1.11
CA THR A 50 -15.50 4.42 -1.34
C THR A 50 -15.13 3.03 -1.83
N LEU A 51 -14.05 2.92 -2.59
CA LEU A 51 -13.51 1.64 -3.07
C LEU A 51 -12.05 1.46 -2.62
N PRO A 52 -11.82 0.98 -1.37
CA PRO A 52 -10.47 0.89 -0.81
C PRO A 52 -9.49 0.03 -1.60
N CYS A 53 -9.96 -1.02 -2.28
CA CYS A 53 -9.09 -1.94 -3.02
C CYS A 53 -8.38 -1.33 -4.24
N GLU A 54 -8.92 -0.23 -4.77
CA GLU A 54 -8.35 0.54 -5.88
C GLU A 54 -7.67 1.83 -5.40
N SER A 55 -7.59 2.04 -4.09
CA SER A 55 -6.91 3.20 -3.52
C SER A 55 -5.39 3.04 -3.53
N PHE A 56 -4.70 4.16 -3.54
CA PHE A 56 -3.23 4.21 -3.58
C PHE A 56 -2.68 5.40 -2.80
N LEU A 57 -1.45 5.24 -2.33
CA LEU A 57 -0.65 6.32 -1.77
C LEU A 57 0.10 7.04 -2.89
N TYR A 58 -0.01 8.35 -2.90
CA TYR A 58 0.80 9.23 -3.71
C TYR A 58 1.86 9.87 -2.84
N ILE A 59 3.13 9.61 -3.16
CA ILE A 59 4.26 10.07 -2.38
C ILE A 59 5.19 10.89 -3.29
N GLU A 60 5.54 12.09 -2.87
CA GLU A 60 6.62 12.89 -3.47
C GLU A 60 7.77 12.96 -2.49
N GLU A 61 8.98 12.74 -3.01
CA GLU A 61 10.21 12.70 -2.21
C GLU A 61 11.33 13.48 -2.88
N HIS A 62 12.31 13.86 -2.06
CA HIS A 62 13.52 14.53 -2.48
C HIS A 62 14.74 13.94 -1.78
N ILE A 63 15.79 13.66 -2.54
CA ILE A 63 17.07 13.20 -1.98
C ILE A 63 17.94 14.41 -1.63
N VAL A 64 18.25 14.56 -0.35
CA VAL A 64 19.17 15.58 0.16
C VAL A 64 20.57 15.00 0.23
N LYS A 65 21.55 15.74 -0.32
CA LYS A 65 22.97 15.46 -0.17
C LYS A 65 23.48 16.15 1.10
N ASP A 66 24.33 15.48 1.88
CA ASP A 66 25.24 16.17 2.80
C ASP A 66 26.38 16.75 1.94
N ILE A 67 26.34 18.05 1.68
CA ILE A 67 27.27 18.73 0.75
C ILE A 67 28.52 19.12 1.53
N ASP A 68 29.63 18.41 1.32
CA ASP A 68 30.95 19.07 1.31
C ASP A 68 31.19 19.53 -0.13
N ALA A 69 31.08 20.84 -0.34
CA ALA A 69 31.24 21.50 -1.63
C ALA A 69 32.72 21.48 -2.04
N ASP A 70 33.25 20.36 -2.55
CA ASP A 70 34.55 20.39 -3.24
C ASP A 70 34.97 19.14 -4.05
N ARG A 71 34.06 18.26 -4.50
CA ARG A 71 34.47 17.14 -5.37
C ARG A 71 33.56 16.97 -6.56
N ASP A 72 34.19 17.11 -7.72
CA ASP A 72 33.81 16.76 -9.09
C ASP A 72 32.41 16.16 -9.27
N GLU A 73 31.59 16.85 -10.07
CA GLU A 73 30.25 16.44 -10.52
C GLU A 73 30.22 15.14 -11.34
N GLN A 74 31.33 14.41 -11.43
CA GLN A 74 31.44 13.19 -12.21
C GLN A 74 31.27 11.98 -11.29
N GLN A 75 30.10 11.35 -11.45
CA GLN A 75 29.76 10.00 -10.99
C GLN A 75 29.12 9.88 -9.60
N TRP A 76 28.09 10.68 -9.32
CA TRP A 76 27.17 10.38 -8.22
C TRP A 76 26.13 9.35 -8.66
N ARG A 77 26.20 8.12 -8.13
CA ARG A 77 25.19 7.07 -8.36
C ARG A 77 24.56 6.66 -7.04
N CYS A 78 23.45 7.29 -6.67
CA CYS A 78 22.54 6.71 -5.67
C CYS A 78 21.43 5.98 -6.42
N GLU A 79 21.14 4.75 -6.04
CA GLU A 79 20.03 3.95 -6.57
C GLU A 79 19.02 3.77 -5.44
N LEU A 80 17.72 3.75 -5.75
CA LEU A 80 16.70 3.36 -4.77
C LEU A 80 16.56 1.85 -4.78
N VAL A 81 16.39 1.27 -3.60
CA VAL A 81 16.12 -0.17 -3.44
C VAL A 81 14.78 -0.50 -4.10
N ASN A 82 14.63 -1.72 -4.64
CA ASN A 82 13.32 -2.21 -5.03
C ASN A 82 12.33 -2.06 -3.86
N ASN A 83 11.13 -1.57 -4.14
CA ASN A 83 10.11 -1.31 -3.11
C ASN A 83 10.53 -0.24 -2.08
N CYS A 84 11.38 0.72 -2.46
CA CYS A 84 11.94 1.75 -1.58
C CYS A 84 10.90 2.48 -0.72
N VAL A 85 9.73 2.77 -1.29
CA VAL A 85 8.64 3.48 -0.60
C VAL A 85 8.08 2.66 0.55
N ALA A 86 8.02 1.34 0.44
CA ALA A 86 7.57 0.47 1.51
C ALA A 86 8.57 0.47 2.68
N PHE A 87 9.87 0.48 2.38
CA PHE A 87 10.95 0.56 3.39
C PHE A 87 11.00 1.89 4.15
N MET A 88 10.25 2.89 3.70
CA MET A 88 10.13 4.16 4.40
C MET A 88 9.15 4.14 5.57
N PHE A 89 8.32 3.09 5.69
CA PHE A 89 7.31 2.99 6.72
C PHE A 89 7.54 1.74 7.57
N ASP A 90 7.65 1.96 8.88
CA ASP A 90 7.77 0.90 9.88
C ASP A 90 6.42 0.19 10.08
N GLU A 91 5.34 0.97 10.04
CA GLU A 91 3.99 0.46 10.22
C GLU A 91 3.01 1.18 9.30
N ILE A 92 2.02 0.43 8.84
CA ILE A 92 0.81 0.92 8.18
C ILE A 92 -0.39 0.29 8.85
N ARG A 93 -1.41 1.10 9.15
CA ARG A 93 -2.65 0.67 9.77
C ARG A 93 -3.83 1.30 9.07
N TYR A 94 -4.87 0.50 8.86
CA TYR A 94 -6.13 0.91 8.26
C TYR A 94 -7.26 0.75 9.26
N GLU A 95 -7.97 1.84 9.51
CA GLU A 95 -9.09 1.88 10.44
C GLU A 95 -10.39 2.28 9.73
N LEU A 96 -11.48 1.61 10.14
CA LEU A 96 -12.85 1.97 9.78
C LEU A 96 -13.61 2.33 11.06
N ASP A 97 -14.17 3.54 11.11
CA ASP A 97 -14.91 4.06 12.27
C ASP A 97 -14.16 3.91 13.61
N GLY A 98 -12.83 4.02 13.59
CA GLY A 98 -11.95 3.89 14.76
C GLY A 98 -11.65 2.44 15.16
N VAL A 99 -12.02 1.46 14.34
CA VAL A 99 -11.67 0.04 14.52
C VAL A 99 -10.54 -0.32 13.55
N GLU A 100 -9.44 -0.85 14.08
CA GLU A 100 -8.35 -1.42 13.30
C GLU A 100 -8.87 -2.62 12.49
N ILE A 101 -8.84 -2.50 11.16
CA ILE A 101 -9.24 -3.57 10.24
C ILE A 101 -8.03 -4.36 9.80
N ASP A 102 -6.94 -3.67 9.48
CA ASP A 102 -5.73 -4.29 8.98
C ASP A 102 -4.50 -3.48 9.39
N ARG A 103 -3.41 -4.18 9.66
CA ARG A 103 -2.17 -3.61 10.16
C ARG A 103 -1.00 -4.45 9.68
N ASN A 104 0.01 -3.79 9.17
CA ASN A 104 1.24 -4.43 8.75
C ASN A 104 2.45 -3.70 9.35
N ARG A 105 3.38 -4.47 9.91
CA ARG A 105 4.66 -4.00 10.45
C ARG A 105 5.80 -4.39 9.52
N ASN A 106 6.89 -3.64 9.57
CA ASN A 106 8.02 -3.75 8.65
C ASN A 106 7.53 -3.79 7.21
N VAL A 107 6.80 -2.74 6.81
CA VAL A 107 6.04 -2.69 5.55
C VAL A 107 6.94 -3.04 4.36
N GLY A 108 8.18 -2.57 4.36
CA GLY A 108 9.22 -2.93 3.39
C GLY A 108 9.43 -4.44 3.24
N ILE A 109 9.79 -5.13 4.32
CA ILE A 109 10.09 -6.58 4.29
C ILE A 109 8.83 -7.38 3.94
N THR A 110 7.73 -7.15 4.65
CA THR A 110 6.50 -7.92 4.49
C THR A 110 5.94 -7.80 3.06
N SER A 111 5.83 -6.57 2.55
CA SER A 111 5.31 -6.35 1.19
C SER A 111 6.27 -6.85 0.11
N THR A 112 7.59 -6.83 0.35
CA THR A 112 8.57 -7.37 -0.59
C THR A 112 8.45 -8.89 -0.71
N ILE A 113 8.45 -9.62 0.40
CA ILE A 113 8.29 -11.08 0.42
C ILE A 113 6.95 -11.47 -0.23
N LYS A 114 5.87 -10.80 0.17
CA LYS A 114 4.53 -11.01 -0.38
C LYS A 114 4.50 -10.75 -1.89
N SER A 115 5.13 -9.69 -2.35
CA SER A 115 5.16 -9.31 -3.76
C SER A 115 5.92 -10.32 -4.61
N TYR A 116 7.07 -10.82 -4.12
CA TYR A 116 7.78 -11.91 -4.79
C TYR A 116 6.99 -13.22 -4.85
N ALA A 117 6.25 -13.56 -3.80
CA ALA A 117 5.51 -14.81 -3.74
C ALA A 117 4.17 -14.80 -4.52
N SER A 118 3.51 -13.64 -4.61
CA SER A 118 2.12 -13.54 -5.08
C SER A 118 1.92 -12.83 -6.41
N LEU A 119 2.87 -11.98 -6.86
CA LEU A 119 2.68 -11.21 -8.08
C LEU A 119 2.90 -12.06 -9.34
N THR A 120 1.97 -11.96 -10.28
CA THR A 120 2.21 -12.42 -11.66
C THR A 120 3.17 -11.47 -12.37
N THR A 121 3.86 -11.97 -13.41
CA THR A 121 4.78 -11.16 -14.23
C THR A 121 4.13 -9.88 -14.76
N GLU A 122 2.89 -9.95 -15.23
CA GLU A 122 2.17 -8.78 -15.74
C GLU A 122 1.77 -7.79 -14.64
N ARG A 123 1.44 -8.28 -13.44
CA ARG A 123 1.16 -7.38 -12.30
C ARG A 123 2.44 -6.71 -11.81
N SER A 124 3.56 -7.45 -11.77
CA SER A 124 4.88 -6.93 -11.44
C SER A 124 5.28 -5.76 -12.36
N LYS A 125 5.13 -5.91 -13.68
CA LYS A 125 5.42 -4.83 -14.64
C LYS A 125 4.60 -3.57 -14.41
N ARG A 126 3.34 -3.68 -14.00
CA ARG A 126 2.46 -2.53 -13.72
C ARG A 126 2.83 -1.77 -12.45
N LEU A 127 3.62 -2.37 -11.56
CA LEU A 127 3.98 -1.80 -10.26
C LEU A 127 5.29 -0.99 -10.30
N GLN A 128 5.86 -0.73 -11.48
CA GLN A 128 7.04 0.13 -11.62
C GLN A 128 6.83 1.53 -11.03
N ASN A 129 5.63 2.10 -11.17
CA ASN A 129 5.26 3.40 -10.57
C ASN A 129 5.18 3.36 -9.04
N ALA A 130 5.13 2.18 -8.44
CA ALA A 130 5.16 1.96 -7.00
C ALA A 130 6.59 1.73 -6.47
N GLY A 131 7.60 1.82 -7.33
CA GLY A 131 8.98 1.47 -6.99
C GLY A 131 9.27 -0.03 -7.08
N TRP A 132 8.40 -0.83 -7.69
CA TRP A 132 8.64 -2.27 -7.88
C TRP A 132 9.33 -2.55 -9.22
N ASN A 133 10.61 -2.91 -9.17
CA ASN A 133 11.46 -3.12 -10.34
C ASN A 133 12.31 -4.39 -10.22
N VAL A 134 11.69 -5.56 -10.47
CA VAL A 134 12.34 -6.88 -10.42
C VAL A 134 12.95 -7.31 -11.76
N HIS A 135 12.70 -6.55 -12.83
CA HIS A 135 13.17 -6.89 -14.18
C HIS A 135 14.37 -6.03 -14.63
N SER A 136 14.86 -5.12 -13.78
CA SER A 136 16.08 -4.37 -14.06
C SER A 136 17.32 -5.17 -13.68
N THR A 137 18.44 -4.86 -14.32
CA THR A 137 19.72 -5.59 -14.18
C THR A 137 20.26 -5.69 -12.76
N ASN A 138 19.77 -4.87 -11.81
CA ASN A 138 20.21 -4.83 -10.42
C ASN A 138 19.05 -4.87 -9.39
N ASN A 139 17.80 -5.09 -9.80
CA ASN A 139 16.63 -4.88 -8.93
C ASN A 139 16.65 -3.53 -8.19
N ALA A 140 17.16 -2.49 -8.85
CA ALA A 140 17.30 -1.17 -8.30
C ALA A 140 16.72 -0.14 -9.26
N ILE A 141 16.27 0.99 -8.72
CA ILE A 141 15.77 2.12 -9.48
C ILE A 141 16.91 3.11 -9.63
N ARG A 142 17.45 3.20 -10.84
CA ARG A 142 18.48 4.17 -11.17
C ARG A 142 17.87 5.55 -11.27
N LEU A 143 18.39 6.46 -10.46
CA LEU A 143 18.05 7.86 -10.54
C LEU A 143 18.82 8.47 -11.72
N THR A 144 18.13 9.19 -12.60
CA THR A 144 18.79 9.92 -13.69
C THR A 144 19.44 11.18 -13.12
N ASP A 145 20.64 11.51 -13.63
CA ASP A 145 21.65 12.38 -12.99
C ASP A 145 21.19 13.80 -12.59
N ASN A 146 19.99 14.25 -12.97
CA ASN A 146 19.51 15.63 -12.77
C ASN A 146 18.19 15.77 -12.01
N LEU A 147 17.48 14.68 -11.71
CA LEU A 147 16.21 14.73 -10.98
C LEU A 147 16.46 14.30 -9.54
N ARG A 148 16.31 15.23 -8.58
CA ARG A 148 16.36 14.90 -7.14
C ARG A 148 14.99 14.67 -6.55
N ASN A 149 13.94 15.07 -7.27
CA ASN A 149 12.55 14.89 -6.89
C ASN A 149 11.99 13.68 -7.62
N PHE A 150 11.31 12.82 -6.89
CA PHE A 150 10.62 11.65 -7.43
C PHE A 150 9.20 11.60 -6.90
N ASN A 151 8.34 10.92 -7.64
CA ASN A 151 7.00 10.62 -7.17
C ASN A 151 6.66 9.15 -7.43
N PHE A 152 5.87 8.61 -6.52
CA PHE A 152 5.43 7.23 -6.53
C PHE A 152 3.92 7.14 -6.32
N CYS A 153 3.31 6.18 -7.02
CA CYS A 153 1.93 5.79 -6.84
C CYS A 153 1.92 4.34 -6.36
N VAL A 154 1.71 4.13 -5.06
CA VAL A 154 1.76 2.80 -4.44
C VAL A 154 0.34 2.31 -4.11
N PRO A 155 -0.17 1.28 -4.79
CA PRO A 155 -1.48 0.70 -4.47
C PRO A 155 -1.52 0.17 -3.04
N LEU A 156 -2.60 0.45 -2.29
CA LEU A 156 -2.71 -0.03 -0.91
C LEU A 156 -2.77 -1.56 -0.81
N ASN A 157 -3.21 -2.25 -1.86
CA ASN A 157 -3.20 -3.71 -1.92
C ASN A 157 -1.79 -4.34 -1.88
N MET A 158 -0.74 -3.53 -2.06
CA MET A 158 0.64 -3.98 -1.86
C MET A 158 0.98 -4.07 -0.35
N PHE A 159 0.35 -3.25 0.48
CA PHE A 159 0.66 -3.11 1.90
C PHE A 159 -0.36 -3.78 2.83
N LEU A 160 -1.64 -3.70 2.46
CA LEU A 160 -2.78 -4.13 3.26
C LEU A 160 -3.55 -5.22 2.50
N ASP A 161 -3.83 -6.34 3.17
CA ASP A 161 -4.56 -7.46 2.62
C ASP A 161 -6.06 -7.20 2.53
N PHE A 162 -6.60 -6.36 3.43
CA PHE A 162 -7.96 -5.87 3.31
C PHE A 162 -8.18 -5.22 1.93
N CYS A 163 -7.25 -4.38 1.49
CA CYS A 163 -7.30 -3.74 0.17
C CYS A 163 -7.04 -4.74 -0.99
N GLU A 164 -6.45 -5.91 -0.75
CA GLU A 164 -6.25 -6.92 -1.79
C GLU A 164 -7.49 -7.79 -2.01
N ASP A 165 -8.10 -8.26 -0.91
CA ASP A 165 -9.16 -9.25 -0.93
C ASP A 165 -10.56 -8.62 -0.91
N TYR A 166 -10.76 -7.53 -0.18
CA TYR A 166 -12.06 -6.87 -0.07
C TYR A 166 -12.30 -5.92 -1.26
N LYS A 167 -12.81 -6.49 -2.36
CA LYS A 167 -13.08 -5.77 -3.63
C LYS A 167 -14.48 -5.18 -3.73
N ARG A 168 -15.03 -4.71 -2.61
CA ARG A 168 -16.39 -4.17 -2.54
C ARG A 168 -16.35 -2.74 -2.01
N ILE A 169 -17.39 -1.98 -2.35
CA ILE A 169 -17.54 -0.62 -1.83
C ILE A 169 -17.74 -0.64 -0.31
N VAL A 170 -17.23 0.39 0.35
CA VAL A 170 -17.53 0.72 1.73
C VAL A 170 -18.40 1.98 1.71
N ILE A 171 -19.48 1.98 2.49
CA ILE A 171 -20.51 3.02 2.43
C ILE A 171 -20.61 3.65 3.80
N ASN A 172 -20.59 4.98 3.84
CA ASN A 172 -20.85 5.77 5.05
C ASN A 172 -19.94 5.45 6.25
N ALA A 173 -18.74 4.91 6.01
CA ALA A 173 -17.74 4.69 7.05
C ALA A 173 -16.73 5.84 7.07
N ARG A 174 -16.26 6.19 8.26
CA ARG A 174 -15.06 7.01 8.41
C ARG A 174 -13.86 6.13 8.15
N HIS A 175 -12.94 6.61 7.32
CA HIS A 175 -11.70 5.90 7.07
C HIS A 175 -10.53 6.66 7.66
N GLU A 176 -9.56 5.94 8.19
CA GLU A 176 -8.30 6.51 8.63
C GLU A 176 -7.15 5.61 8.22
N LEU A 177 -6.16 6.20 7.56
CA LEU A 177 -4.92 5.54 7.20
C LEU A 177 -3.80 6.13 8.05
N VAL A 178 -3.14 5.28 8.81
CA VAL A 178 -2.04 5.65 9.71
C VAL A 178 -0.75 5.03 9.20
N LEU A 179 0.29 5.84 9.05
CA LEU A 179 1.62 5.44 8.62
C LEU A 179 2.63 5.89 9.67
N ILE A 180 3.56 5.03 10.06
CA ILE A 180 4.69 5.39 10.94
C ILE A 180 5.96 5.39 10.09
N ARG A 181 6.64 6.55 9.99
CA ARG A 181 7.91 6.66 9.26
C ARG A 181 9.00 5.84 9.96
N THR A 182 9.85 5.15 9.20
CA THR A 182 11.03 4.47 9.76
C THR A 182 12.01 5.45 10.43
N ARG A 183 12.91 4.90 11.25
CA ARG A 183 13.91 5.68 11.99
C ARG A 183 15.08 6.16 11.13
N ASN A 184 15.26 5.57 9.94
CA ASN A 184 16.31 5.87 8.98
C ASN A 184 15.91 5.36 7.59
N ASP A 185 16.65 5.78 6.56
CA ASP A 185 16.41 5.41 5.16
C ASP A 185 17.36 4.33 4.63
N VAL A 186 18.02 3.57 5.52
CA VAL A 186 19.09 2.63 5.14
C VAL A 186 18.58 1.56 4.17
N ASP A 187 17.36 1.06 4.40
CA ASP A 187 16.76 0.02 3.56
C ASP A 187 16.05 0.57 2.31
N SER A 188 16.01 1.90 2.13
CA SER A 188 15.41 2.56 0.97
C SER A 188 16.44 2.97 -0.09
N ILE A 189 17.71 3.16 0.28
CA ILE A 189 18.76 3.73 -0.59
C ILE A 189 19.96 2.80 -0.71
N ILE A 190 20.41 2.55 -1.93
CA ILE A 190 21.72 1.97 -2.24
C ILE A 190 22.68 3.12 -2.54
N ALA A 191 23.53 3.41 -1.56
CA ALA A 191 24.56 4.44 -1.65
C ALA A 191 25.92 3.82 -1.97
N GLN A 192 26.71 4.47 -2.83
CA GLN A 192 28.10 4.04 -3.03
C GLN A 192 28.95 4.33 -1.78
N PRO A 193 30.01 3.55 -1.49
CA PRO A 193 30.86 3.73 -0.31
C PRO A 193 31.47 5.12 -0.16
N THR A 194 31.63 5.83 -1.28
CA THR A 194 32.18 7.19 -1.37
C THR A 194 31.16 8.29 -1.08
N SER A 195 29.85 7.98 -1.06
CA SER A 195 28.80 8.96 -0.77
C SER A 195 28.52 9.04 0.73
N LYS A 196 28.70 10.23 1.33
CA LYS A 196 28.29 10.47 2.72
C LYS A 196 26.76 10.46 2.79
N ASN A 197 26.22 9.46 3.51
CA ASN A 197 24.86 9.31 4.03
C ASN A 197 23.76 10.10 3.28
N PRO A 198 23.31 9.64 2.10
CA PRO A 198 22.16 10.25 1.43
C PRO A 198 20.92 10.14 2.33
N LYS A 199 20.12 11.22 2.37
CA LYS A 199 18.87 11.27 3.15
C LYS A 199 17.68 11.43 2.22
N LEU A 200 16.62 10.68 2.46
CA LEU A 200 15.33 10.85 1.77
C LEU A 200 14.44 11.77 2.60
N THR A 201 13.94 12.82 1.96
CA THR A 201 12.96 13.73 2.56
C THR A 201 11.63 13.57 1.86
N LEU A 202 10.58 13.25 2.61
CA LEU A 202 9.21 13.28 2.08
C LEU A 202 8.75 14.73 1.91
N LEU A 203 8.26 15.05 0.72
CA LEU A 203 7.66 16.35 0.42
C LEU A 203 6.14 16.30 0.54
N LYS A 204 5.55 15.17 0.11
CA LYS A 204 4.11 15.00 0.05
C LYS A 204 3.74 13.55 0.27
N VAL A 205 2.77 13.33 1.14
CA VAL A 205 2.12 12.03 1.32
C VAL A 205 0.62 12.27 1.19
N GLN A 206 -0.03 11.61 0.24
CA GLN A 206 -1.46 11.78 -0.03
C GLN A 206 -2.11 10.43 -0.23
N TRP A 207 -3.33 10.28 0.28
CA TRP A 207 -4.14 9.11 0.01
C TRP A 207 -5.13 9.42 -1.10
N ARG A 208 -5.10 8.61 -2.16
CA ARG A 208 -5.99 8.73 -3.31
C ARG A 208 -7.05 7.64 -3.22
N MET A 209 -8.28 8.04 -2.91
CA MET A 209 -9.42 7.14 -2.68
C MET A 209 -10.45 7.26 -3.82
N PRO A 210 -10.78 6.17 -4.52
CA PRO A 210 -11.83 6.17 -5.53
C PRO A 210 -13.22 6.26 -4.90
N HIS A 211 -14.05 7.16 -5.44
CA HIS A 211 -15.46 7.32 -5.10
C HIS A 211 -16.31 6.78 -6.25
N VAL A 212 -17.25 5.90 -5.91
CA VAL A 212 -18.15 5.26 -6.85
C VAL A 212 -19.49 6.00 -6.85
N VAL A 213 -19.84 6.61 -7.98
CA VAL A 213 -21.15 7.25 -8.15
C VAL A 213 -22.08 6.25 -8.80
N LEU A 214 -23.10 5.86 -8.05
CA LEU A 214 -24.17 4.98 -8.53
C LEU A 214 -25.28 5.79 -9.21
N ASN A 215 -26.02 5.15 -10.09
CA ASN A 215 -27.26 5.74 -10.61
C ASN A 215 -28.31 5.86 -9.49
N ASP A 216 -29.31 6.73 -9.66
CA ASP A 216 -30.27 7.04 -8.60
C ASP A 216 -31.09 5.82 -8.15
N LEU A 217 -31.44 4.93 -9.08
CA LEU A 217 -32.20 3.71 -8.78
C LEU A 217 -31.41 2.75 -7.88
N ASN A 218 -30.14 2.50 -8.21
CA ASN A 218 -29.27 1.62 -7.44
C ASN A 218 -28.85 2.27 -6.13
N LYS A 219 -28.62 3.59 -6.12
CA LYS A 219 -28.37 4.35 -4.88
C LYS A 219 -29.53 4.17 -3.90
N LEU A 220 -30.77 4.37 -4.35
CA LEU A 220 -31.98 4.16 -3.54
C LEU A 220 -32.12 2.71 -3.09
N SER A 221 -31.87 1.74 -3.97
CA SER A 221 -31.92 0.31 -3.64
C SER A 221 -30.91 -0.06 -2.54
N LEU A 222 -29.68 0.42 -2.67
CA LEU A 222 -28.62 0.18 -1.69
C LEU A 222 -28.95 0.81 -0.33
N LEU A 223 -29.44 2.06 -0.31
CA LEU A 223 -29.86 2.73 0.92
C LEU A 223 -31.05 2.03 1.58
N ARG A 224 -32.01 1.51 0.80
CA ARG A 224 -33.10 0.68 1.33
C ARG A 224 -32.58 -0.62 1.92
N THR A 225 -31.61 -1.27 1.28
CA THR A 225 -30.99 -2.49 1.78
C THR A 225 -30.30 -2.22 3.11
N LEU A 226 -29.48 -1.16 3.20
CA LEU A 226 -28.83 -0.73 4.44
C LEU A 226 -29.84 -0.42 5.56
N ARG A 227 -30.96 0.21 5.23
CA ARG A 227 -32.01 0.52 6.21
C ARG A 227 -32.75 -0.74 6.67
N THR A 228 -33.08 -1.65 5.75
CA THR A 228 -33.85 -2.87 6.02
C THR A 228 -33.01 -3.91 6.76
N GLU A 229 -31.71 -3.94 6.46
CA GLU A 229 -30.72 -4.82 7.09
C GLU A 229 -29.95 -4.13 8.23
N SER A 230 -30.43 -2.96 8.69
CA SER A 230 -29.81 -2.25 9.82
C SER A 230 -29.78 -3.17 11.05
N GLY A 231 -28.57 -3.59 11.44
CA GLY A 231 -28.34 -4.56 12.52
C GLY A 231 -27.78 -5.92 12.07
N ARG A 232 -27.66 -6.20 10.76
CA ARG A 232 -26.90 -7.37 10.27
C ARG A 232 -25.42 -7.03 10.14
N TYR A 233 -24.58 -7.87 10.73
CA TYR A 233 -23.13 -7.80 10.53
C TYR A 233 -22.80 -8.21 9.09
N LEU A 234 -22.09 -7.35 8.37
CA LEU A 234 -21.49 -7.72 7.10
C LEU A 234 -20.23 -8.54 7.38
N SER A 235 -20.21 -9.80 6.94
CA SER A 235 -18.99 -10.60 7.02
C SER A 235 -17.97 -10.09 6.00
N MET A 236 -16.84 -9.59 6.50
CA MET A 236 -15.69 -9.18 5.70
C MET A 236 -14.61 -10.25 5.83
N THR A 237 -14.31 -10.94 4.73
CA THR A 237 -13.30 -12.00 4.71
C THR A 237 -12.11 -11.58 3.88
N PHE A 238 -10.94 -11.54 4.50
CA PHE A 238 -9.66 -11.24 3.86
C PHE A 238 -8.55 -12.06 4.54
N ARG A 239 -7.43 -12.22 3.86
CA ARG A 239 -6.22 -12.83 4.42
C ARG A 239 -5.51 -11.83 5.31
N SER A 240 -4.65 -12.29 6.20
CA SER A 240 -3.76 -11.44 6.98
C SER A 240 -2.38 -12.09 7.01
N TRP A 241 -1.33 -11.27 7.07
CA TRP A 241 0.05 -11.71 7.17
C TRP A 241 0.65 -11.33 8.52
N ASP A 242 1.25 -12.31 9.18
CA ASP A 242 2.08 -12.10 10.37
C ASP A 242 3.56 -12.30 9.99
N LEU A 243 4.39 -11.29 10.29
CA LEU A 243 5.84 -11.37 10.11
C LEU A 243 6.53 -11.80 11.41
N TYR A 244 7.42 -12.79 11.31
CA TYR A 244 8.37 -13.15 12.37
C TYR A 244 9.78 -12.92 11.86
N GLU A 245 10.48 -11.96 12.48
CA GLU A 245 11.84 -11.60 12.11
C GLU A 245 12.83 -12.06 13.19
N PHE A 246 13.98 -12.57 12.75
CA PHE A 246 15.14 -12.80 13.59
C PHE A 246 16.23 -11.79 13.18
N PRO A 247 16.51 -10.75 13.98
CA PRO A 247 17.41 -9.66 13.59
C PRO A 247 18.88 -10.11 13.48
N LEU A 248 19.21 -11.29 14.02
CA LEU A 248 20.53 -11.89 13.94
C LEU A 248 20.38 -13.31 13.43
N LEU A 249 21.22 -13.68 12.46
CA LEU A 249 21.30 -15.04 11.96
C LEU A 249 21.79 -15.95 13.10
N GLN A 250 20.87 -16.71 13.69
CA GLN A 250 21.23 -17.66 14.71
C GLN A 250 21.96 -18.84 14.08
N THR A 251 22.98 -19.37 14.75
CA THR A 251 23.67 -20.60 14.34
C THR A 251 22.82 -21.87 14.54
N SER A 252 21.64 -21.73 15.15
CA SER A 252 20.68 -22.81 15.34
C SER A 252 20.01 -23.20 14.03
N THR A 253 19.81 -24.50 13.82
CA THR A 253 18.98 -25.04 12.73
C THR A 253 17.53 -25.31 13.15
N LYS A 254 17.19 -25.01 14.41
CA LYS A 254 15.84 -25.19 14.96
C LYS A 254 15.30 -23.84 15.42
N HIS A 255 14.15 -23.47 14.86
CA HIS A 255 13.41 -22.29 15.25
C HIS A 255 12.00 -22.71 15.71
N SER A 256 11.45 -21.95 16.65
CA SER A 256 10.09 -22.14 17.14
C SER A 256 9.42 -20.78 17.22
N TRP A 257 8.22 -20.68 16.65
CA TRP A 257 7.42 -19.47 16.63
C TRP A 257 6.02 -19.79 17.15
N ALA A 258 5.42 -18.84 17.87
CA ALA A 258 4.05 -18.96 18.32
C ALA A 258 3.13 -18.59 17.17
N VAL A 259 2.39 -19.56 16.62
CA VAL A 259 1.32 -19.26 15.66
C VAL A 259 0.06 -18.91 16.45
N LYS A 260 -0.48 -17.71 16.25
CA LYS A 260 -1.82 -17.38 16.75
C LYS A 260 -2.83 -18.25 16.01
N ALA A 261 -3.48 -19.14 16.73
CA ALA A 261 -4.59 -19.95 16.23
C ALA A 261 -5.83 -19.61 17.07
N ALA A 262 -6.21 -18.33 17.11
CA ALA A 262 -7.44 -17.93 17.81
C ALA A 262 -8.64 -18.25 16.92
N ALA A 263 -9.45 -19.21 17.39
CA ALA A 263 -10.56 -19.82 16.64
C ALA A 263 -10.14 -20.43 15.29
N GLN A 264 -10.96 -21.28 14.68
CA GLN A 264 -10.62 -21.92 13.39
C GLN A 264 -10.46 -20.94 12.20
N LEU A 265 -10.64 -19.64 12.42
CA LEU A 265 -10.59 -18.58 11.41
C LEU A 265 -9.15 -18.16 11.05
N GLU A 266 -8.23 -18.12 12.02
CA GLU A 266 -6.86 -17.60 11.82
C GLU A 266 -5.82 -18.71 11.53
N LYS A 267 -6.25 -19.88 11.03
CA LYS A 267 -5.30 -20.96 10.73
C LYS A 267 -4.39 -20.54 9.57
N PRO A 268 -3.05 -20.57 9.71
CA PRO A 268 -2.15 -20.24 8.62
C PRO A 268 -2.34 -21.24 7.47
N ARG A 269 -2.50 -20.70 6.26
CA ARG A 269 -2.61 -21.50 5.03
C ARG A 269 -1.25 -21.74 4.39
N TYR A 270 -0.36 -20.78 4.50
CA TYR A 270 0.97 -20.79 3.91
C TYR A 270 1.99 -20.27 4.91
N VAL A 271 3.21 -20.79 4.84
CA VAL A 271 4.36 -20.30 5.59
C VAL A 271 5.46 -20.07 4.56
N ILE A 272 6.00 -18.85 4.53
CA ILE A 272 7.06 -18.47 3.60
C ILE A 272 8.31 -18.20 4.42
N PHE A 273 9.42 -18.79 4.00
CA PHE A 273 10.74 -18.51 4.56
C PHE A 273 11.52 -17.67 3.56
N ALA A 274 12.11 -16.57 4.06
CA ALA A 274 13.01 -15.71 3.31
C ALA A 274 14.29 -15.53 4.14
N LEU A 275 15.42 -15.37 3.46
CA LEU A 275 16.76 -15.17 4.04
C LEU A 275 17.33 -13.85 3.52
#